data_AF-A0A945EEM5-F1
#
_entry.id   AF-A0A945EEM5-F1
#
_cell.length_a   1.000
_cell.length_b   1.000
_cell.length_c   1.000
_cell.angle_alpha   90.00
_cell.angle_beta   90.00
_cell.angle_gamma   90.00
#
_symmetry.space_group_name_H-M   'P 1'
#
loop_
_entity.id
_entity.type
_entity.pdbx_description
1 polymer ?
#
loop_
_entity_poly.entity_id
_entity_poly.type
_entity_poly.pdbx_seq_one_letter_code
_entity_poly.pdbx_strand_id
1 'polypeptide(L)'
;MLKHFDINFPKLDIVYEYVRNKTDIRNKLAKELTMPLEQFKSVLQALTYGAEMNRSPYRSIYKYCNGDDKIIKKVINNAWLRRYMEAFKLAGVALEDKGVGSINAVGIKFVKNKDSQRMAHILQGYERQVLDVVIKHSDRNNIALLLHDCVVFYNKVSPNWLSDIVKQETGFDLEFSKEKY
;
A
#
# COMPACT_ATOMS: atom_id res chain seq x y z
N MET A 1 8.29 -2.32 6.57
CA MET A 1 7.82 -0.98 6.96
C MET A 1 7.54 -0.88 8.46
N LEU A 2 6.42 -1.35 9.01
CA LEU A 2 6.10 -1.09 10.44
C LEU A 2 7.09 -1.67 11.47
N LYS A 3 7.66 -2.85 11.20
CA LYS A 3 8.76 -3.43 12.01
C LYS A 3 10.03 -2.58 12.03
N HIS A 4 10.25 -1.75 11.02
CA HIS A 4 11.42 -0.88 10.92
C HIS A 4 11.30 0.36 11.83
N PHE A 5 10.08 0.67 12.30
CA PHE A 5 9.79 1.84 13.14
C PHE A 5 9.52 1.48 14.61
N ASP A 6 9.78 0.23 15.02
CA ASP A 6 9.41 -0.32 16.33
C ASP A 6 7.92 -0.10 16.72
N ILE A 7 7.06 0.08 15.71
CA ILE A 7 5.63 0.25 15.92
C ILE A 7 5.04 -1.15 16.11
N ASN A 8 4.80 -1.50 17.38
CA ASN A 8 4.17 -2.75 17.74
C ASN A 8 2.97 -2.50 18.65
N PHE A 9 1.76 -2.70 18.10
CA PHE A 9 0.55 -2.77 18.88
C PHE A 9 -0.34 -3.90 18.34
N PRO A 10 -1.16 -4.58 19.19
CA PRO A 10 -1.87 -5.80 18.81
C PRO A 10 -2.78 -5.67 17.57
N LYS A 11 -3.20 -4.45 17.25
CA LYS A 11 -4.07 -4.19 16.10
C LYS A 11 -3.32 -4.33 14.75
N LEU A 12 -1.97 -4.31 14.75
CA LEU A 12 -1.16 -4.56 13.54
C LEU A 12 -1.02 -6.03 13.18
N ASP A 13 -1.40 -6.96 14.05
CA ASP A 13 -1.27 -8.40 13.80
C ASP A 13 -1.99 -8.82 12.52
N ILE A 14 -3.11 -8.18 12.19
CA ILE A 14 -3.85 -8.45 10.95
C ILE A 14 -3.07 -8.05 9.69
N VAL A 15 -2.21 -7.04 9.77
CA VAL A 15 -1.34 -6.62 8.68
C VAL A 15 -0.22 -7.65 8.50
N TYR A 16 0.35 -8.15 9.59
CA TYR A 16 1.37 -9.21 9.53
C TYR A 16 0.79 -10.54 9.03
N GLU A 17 -0.42 -10.90 9.47
CA GLU A 17 -1.19 -12.04 8.96
C GLU A 17 -1.44 -11.90 7.47
N TYR A 18 -1.89 -10.71 7.02
CA TYR A 18 -2.12 -10.41 5.61
C TYR A 18 -0.86 -10.56 4.76
N VAL A 19 0.28 -10.01 5.21
CA VAL A 19 1.54 -10.11 4.45
C VAL A 19 2.00 -11.56 4.32
N ARG A 20 1.88 -12.37 5.39
CA ARG A 20 2.28 -13.78 5.38
C ARG A 20 1.38 -14.68 4.51
N ASN A 21 0.08 -14.42 4.50
CA ASN A 21 -0.94 -15.27 3.85
C ASN A 21 -1.67 -14.55 2.71
N LYS A 22 -0.98 -13.64 2.02
CA LYS A 22 -1.57 -12.65 1.09
C LYS A 22 -2.47 -13.27 0.04
N THR A 23 -2.02 -14.32 -0.63
CA THR A 23 -2.77 -15.00 -1.69
C THR A 23 -4.03 -15.68 -1.15
N ASP A 24 -3.90 -16.42 -0.06
CA ASP A 24 -5.01 -17.19 0.53
C ASP A 24 -6.09 -16.28 1.10
N ILE A 25 -5.70 -15.23 1.83
CA ILE A 25 -6.63 -14.24 2.38
C ILE A 25 -7.38 -13.54 1.24
N ARG A 26 -6.69 -13.16 0.16
CA ARG A 26 -7.33 -12.51 -0.98
C ARG A 26 -8.34 -13.42 -1.67
N ASN A 27 -7.98 -14.67 -1.94
CA ASN A 27 -8.88 -15.62 -2.58
C ASN A 27 -10.09 -15.96 -1.69
N LYS A 28 -9.85 -16.19 -0.39
CA LYS A 28 -10.89 -16.46 0.60
C LYS A 28 -11.89 -15.31 0.68
N LEU A 29 -11.42 -14.09 0.93
CA LEU A 29 -12.29 -12.92 1.10
C LEU A 29 -13.01 -12.54 -0.18
N ALA A 30 -12.35 -12.62 -1.35
CA ALA A 30 -13.02 -12.38 -2.64
C ALA A 30 -14.20 -13.34 -2.84
N LYS A 31 -14.02 -14.64 -2.52
CA LYS A 31 -15.08 -15.65 -2.59
C LYS A 31 -16.21 -15.38 -1.59
N GLU A 32 -15.88 -15.10 -0.32
CA GLU A 32 -16.87 -14.78 0.73
C GLU A 32 -17.73 -13.56 0.37
N LEU A 33 -17.11 -12.53 -0.19
CA LEU A 33 -17.76 -11.29 -0.61
C LEU A 33 -18.49 -11.42 -1.95
N THR A 34 -18.30 -12.54 -2.67
CA THR A 34 -18.88 -12.78 -4.00
C THR A 34 -18.45 -11.70 -5.00
N MET A 35 -17.14 -11.40 -5.04
CA MET A 35 -16.56 -10.45 -5.98
C MET A 35 -15.31 -11.03 -6.68
N PRO A 36 -15.04 -10.65 -7.93
CA PRO A 36 -13.78 -10.89 -8.60
C PRO A 36 -12.56 -10.48 -7.77
N LEU A 37 -11.45 -11.23 -7.92
CA LEU A 37 -10.21 -10.99 -7.20
C LEU A 37 -9.65 -9.58 -7.45
N GLU A 38 -9.69 -9.10 -8.69
CA GLU A 38 -9.22 -7.75 -9.03
C GLU A 38 -10.06 -6.66 -8.36
N GLN A 39 -11.38 -6.83 -8.34
CA GLN A 39 -12.30 -5.94 -7.64
C GLN A 39 -11.99 -5.91 -6.14
N PHE A 40 -11.73 -7.07 -5.54
CA PHE A 40 -11.34 -7.18 -4.13
C PHE A 40 -10.00 -6.48 -3.84
N LYS A 41 -9.00 -6.62 -4.72
CA LYS A 41 -7.72 -5.92 -4.60
C LYS A 41 -7.91 -4.40 -4.58
N SER A 42 -8.79 -3.85 -5.42
CA SER A 42 -9.10 -2.42 -5.41
C SER A 42 -9.76 -1.98 -4.09
N VAL A 43 -10.65 -2.81 -3.50
CA VAL A 43 -11.21 -2.54 -2.17
C VAL A 43 -10.13 -2.53 -1.10
N LEU A 44 -9.24 -3.53 -1.06
CA LEU A 44 -8.12 -3.58 -0.11
C LEU A 44 -7.19 -2.36 -0.26
N GLN A 45 -6.87 -1.99 -1.49
CA GLN A 45 -6.06 -0.81 -1.76
C GLN A 45 -6.74 0.45 -1.23
N ALA A 46 -8.04 0.63 -1.48
CA ALA A 46 -8.81 1.75 -0.97
C ALA A 46 -8.70 1.85 0.57
N LEU A 47 -8.90 0.74 1.27
CA LEU A 47 -8.82 0.69 2.74
C LEU A 47 -7.41 0.98 3.25
N THR A 48 -6.38 0.50 2.54
CA THR A 48 -4.96 0.78 2.84
C THR A 48 -4.67 2.28 2.77
N TYR A 49 -5.22 2.97 1.76
CA TYR A 49 -5.16 4.43 1.62
C TYR A 49 -6.29 5.15 2.37
N GLY A 50 -6.84 4.59 3.45
CA GLY A 50 -7.74 5.30 4.36
C GLY A 50 -9.16 5.58 3.84
N ALA A 51 -9.67 4.76 2.91
CA ALA A 51 -11.07 4.83 2.51
C ALA A 51 -12.00 4.49 3.68
N GLU A 52 -13.11 5.24 3.78
CA GLU A 52 -14.17 4.98 4.75
C GLU A 52 -15.06 3.80 4.32
N MET A 53 -15.44 2.96 5.26
CA MET A 53 -16.46 1.92 5.07
C MET A 53 -17.87 2.48 5.15
N ASN A 54 -18.32 3.16 4.09
CA ASN A 54 -19.69 3.68 4.00
C ASN A 54 -20.34 3.34 2.65
N ARG A 55 -21.66 3.53 2.57
CA ARG A 55 -22.47 3.22 1.37
C ARG A 55 -22.61 4.39 0.40
N SER A 56 -21.91 5.50 0.63
CA SER A 56 -22.12 6.71 -0.16
C SER A 56 -21.68 6.49 -1.62
N PRO A 57 -22.50 6.88 -2.62
CA PRO A 57 -22.17 6.74 -4.03
C PRO A 57 -20.95 7.55 -4.46
N TYR A 58 -20.57 8.56 -3.67
CA TYR A 58 -19.41 9.42 -3.92
C TYR A 58 -18.08 8.84 -3.39
N ARG A 59 -18.08 7.61 -2.89
CA ARG A 59 -16.92 7.00 -2.21
C ARG A 59 -16.39 5.78 -2.96
N SER A 60 -15.11 5.50 -2.75
CA SER A 60 -14.38 4.45 -3.47
C SER A 60 -14.96 3.05 -3.26
N ILE A 61 -15.45 2.73 -2.05
CA ILE A 61 -16.07 1.43 -1.79
C ILE A 61 -17.30 1.20 -2.67
N TYR A 62 -18.16 2.22 -2.83
CA TYR A 62 -19.33 2.11 -3.72
C TYR A 62 -18.89 1.87 -5.17
N LYS A 63 -17.94 2.67 -5.65
CA LYS A 63 -17.38 2.55 -7.01
C LYS A 63 -16.79 1.15 -7.24
N TYR A 64 -15.94 0.68 -6.34
CA TYR A 64 -15.31 -0.63 -6.45
C TYR A 64 -16.27 -1.78 -6.22
N CYS A 65 -17.45 -1.56 -5.63
CA CYS A 65 -18.51 -2.56 -5.56
C CYS A 65 -19.51 -2.46 -6.72
N ASN A 66 -19.24 -1.63 -7.74
CA ASN A 66 -20.15 -1.34 -8.87
C ASN A 66 -21.56 -0.89 -8.44
N GLY A 67 -21.68 -0.27 -7.26
CA GLY A 67 -22.97 0.09 -6.68
C GLY A 67 -23.85 -1.09 -6.25
N ASP A 68 -23.33 -2.32 -6.20
CA ASP A 68 -24.08 -3.48 -5.72
C ASP A 68 -24.27 -3.41 -4.21
N ASP A 69 -25.50 -3.10 -3.80
CA ASP A 69 -25.89 -2.91 -2.42
C ASP A 69 -25.67 -4.14 -1.53
N LYS A 70 -25.77 -5.36 -2.09
CA LYS A 70 -25.51 -6.61 -1.35
C LYS A 70 -24.02 -6.78 -1.11
N ILE A 71 -23.19 -6.53 -2.12
CA ILE A 71 -21.73 -6.62 -2.00
C ILE A 71 -21.21 -5.54 -1.04
N ILE A 72 -21.69 -4.30 -1.17
CA ILE A 72 -21.33 -3.19 -0.27
C ILE A 72 -21.65 -3.54 1.18
N LYS A 73 -22.84 -4.10 1.46
CA LYS A 73 -23.21 -4.56 2.80
C LYS A 73 -22.25 -5.62 3.33
N LYS A 74 -21.87 -6.60 2.51
CA LYS A 74 -20.89 -7.63 2.90
C LYS A 74 -19.53 -7.01 3.22
N VAL A 75 -19.02 -6.11 2.38
CA VAL A 75 -17.74 -5.41 2.59
C VAL A 75 -17.75 -4.63 3.90
N ILE A 76 -18.75 -3.78 4.11
CA ILE A 76 -18.86 -2.93 5.30
C ILE A 76 -19.03 -3.77 6.56
N ASN A 77 -19.70 -4.91 6.51
CA ASN A 77 -19.93 -5.75 7.69
C ASN A 77 -18.85 -6.83 7.91
N ASN A 78 -17.85 -6.93 7.03
CA ASN A 78 -16.78 -7.91 7.18
C ASN A 78 -15.82 -7.51 8.31
N ALA A 79 -15.76 -8.35 9.35
CA ALA A 79 -14.95 -8.09 10.55
C ALA A 79 -13.45 -8.01 10.25
N TRP A 80 -12.94 -8.83 9.32
CA TRP A 80 -11.53 -8.83 8.94
C TRP A 80 -11.17 -7.51 8.25
N LEU A 81 -11.97 -7.06 7.27
CA LEU A 81 -11.74 -5.80 6.58
C LEU A 81 -11.78 -4.60 7.54
N ARG A 82 -12.67 -4.61 8.54
CA ARG A 82 -12.75 -3.53 9.55
C ARG A 82 -11.47 -3.43 10.36
N ARG A 83 -11.01 -4.56 10.90
CA ARG A 83 -9.75 -4.65 11.64
C ARG A 83 -8.57 -4.22 10.76
N TYR A 84 -8.57 -4.60 9.49
CA TYR A 84 -7.53 -4.22 8.53
C TYR A 84 -7.50 -2.69 8.31
N MET A 85 -8.65 -2.08 8.06
CA MET A 85 -8.79 -0.62 7.93
C MET A 85 -8.35 0.11 9.21
N GLU A 86 -8.78 -0.36 10.38
CA GLU A 86 -8.40 0.22 11.67
C GLU A 86 -6.89 0.15 11.92
N ALA A 87 -6.24 -0.95 11.55
CA ALA A 87 -4.79 -1.10 11.65
C ALA A 87 -4.04 -0.03 10.84
N PHE A 88 -4.46 0.23 9.59
CA PHE A 88 -3.87 1.28 8.77
C PHE A 88 -4.17 2.68 9.28
N LYS A 89 -5.37 2.92 9.81
CA LYS A 89 -5.70 4.20 10.45
C LYS A 89 -4.78 4.48 11.64
N LEU A 90 -4.58 3.49 12.51
CA LEU A 90 -3.69 3.60 13.66
C LEU A 90 -2.23 3.78 13.23
N ALA A 91 -1.77 3.02 12.24
CA ALA A 91 -0.43 3.17 11.67
C ALA A 91 -0.21 4.58 11.13
N GLY A 92 -1.17 5.13 10.39
CA GLY A 92 -1.09 6.48 9.84
C GLY A 92 -1.04 7.59 10.88
N VAL A 93 -1.65 7.39 12.06
CA VAL A 93 -1.54 8.32 13.20
C VAL A 93 -0.21 8.12 13.94
N ALA A 94 0.26 6.89 14.09
CA ALA A 94 1.53 6.60 14.74
C ALA A 94 2.74 7.11 13.95
N LEU A 95 2.64 7.14 12.62
CA LEU A 95 3.66 7.67 11.70
C LEU A 95 3.57 9.19 11.49
N GLU A 96 2.62 9.87 12.13
CA GLU A 96 2.43 11.31 11.98
C GLU A 96 3.43 12.11 12.85
N ASP A 97 4.00 13.18 12.29
CA ASP A 97 4.75 14.17 13.06
C ASP A 97 3.80 15.28 13.52
N LYS A 98 3.43 15.22 14.81
CA LYS A 98 2.39 16.06 15.44
C LYS A 98 2.66 17.56 15.38
N GLY A 99 3.85 18.01 14.97
CA GLY A 99 4.20 19.44 14.85
C GLY A 99 4.13 20.02 13.43
N VAL A 100 4.14 19.18 12.39
CA VAL A 100 4.28 19.60 10.97
C VAL A 100 3.19 19.02 10.08
N GLY A 101 2.38 18.08 10.59
CA GLY A 101 1.45 17.27 9.81
C GLY A 101 2.12 15.95 9.45
N SER A 102 2.41 15.71 8.17
CA SER A 102 3.10 14.49 7.76
C SER A 102 4.38 14.80 7.00
N ILE A 103 5.51 14.34 7.53
CA ILE A 103 6.79 14.28 6.83
C ILE A 103 6.94 12.85 6.32
N ASN A 104 7.13 12.68 5.02
CA ASN A 104 7.32 11.34 4.47
C ASN A 104 8.79 10.88 4.64
N ALA A 105 9.08 9.64 4.28
CA ALA A 105 10.40 9.02 4.48
C ALA A 105 11.57 9.74 3.78
N VAL A 106 11.29 10.61 2.80
CA VAL A 106 12.30 11.40 2.07
C VAL A 106 12.28 12.89 2.46
N GLY A 107 11.64 13.24 3.58
CA GLY A 107 11.68 14.59 4.17
C GLY A 107 10.70 15.60 3.58
N ILE A 108 9.78 15.18 2.70
CA ILE A 108 8.79 16.08 2.10
C ILE A 108 7.67 16.32 3.12
N LYS A 109 7.40 17.60 3.42
CA LYS A 109 6.34 18.04 4.31
C LYS A 109 5.00 18.10 3.58
N PHE A 110 3.94 17.67 4.24
CA PHE A 110 2.58 17.74 3.73
C PHE A 110 1.60 18.05 4.86
N VAL A 111 0.81 19.11 4.64
CA VAL A 111 -0.20 19.57 5.58
C VAL A 111 -1.58 19.36 4.93
N LYS A 112 -2.23 18.23 5.22
CA LYS A 112 -3.65 18.01 4.86
C LYS A 112 -4.40 17.27 5.96
N ASN A 113 -5.70 17.53 5.99
CA ASN A 113 -6.59 17.09 7.06
C ASN A 113 -7.23 15.71 6.84
N LYS A 114 -7.13 15.11 5.64
CA LYS A 114 -7.80 13.84 5.32
C LYS A 114 -6.86 12.64 5.51
N ASP A 115 -7.36 11.63 6.23
CA ASP A 115 -6.64 10.36 6.50
C ASP A 115 -6.09 9.70 5.22
N SER A 116 -6.85 9.71 4.13
CA SER A 116 -6.42 9.10 2.88
C SER A 116 -5.25 9.80 2.21
N GLN A 117 -5.24 11.13 2.27
CA GLN A 117 -4.16 11.94 1.71
C GLN A 117 -2.90 11.81 2.56
N ARG A 118 -3.06 11.76 3.88
CA ARG A 118 -1.96 11.49 4.81
C ARG A 118 -1.33 10.12 4.57
N MET A 119 -2.14 9.07 4.50
CA MET A 119 -1.66 7.72 4.20
C MET A 119 -0.95 7.63 2.86
N ALA A 120 -1.51 8.27 1.82
CA ALA A 120 -0.86 8.32 0.51
C ALA A 120 0.52 9.00 0.59
N HIS A 121 0.61 10.15 1.26
CA HIS A 121 1.88 10.88 1.41
C HIS A 121 2.96 10.07 2.12
N ILE A 122 2.59 9.37 3.20
CA ILE A 122 3.49 8.51 3.96
C ILE A 122 3.99 7.36 3.08
N LEU A 123 3.08 6.61 2.44
CA LEU A 123 3.41 5.46 1.60
C LEU A 123 4.28 5.86 0.39
N GLN A 124 3.95 6.98 -0.26
CA GLN A 124 4.73 7.53 -1.36
C GLN A 124 6.17 7.88 -0.97
N GLY A 125 6.40 8.29 0.29
CA GLY A 125 7.77 8.52 0.78
C GLY A 125 8.61 7.25 0.77
N TYR A 126 8.04 6.13 1.21
CA TYR A 126 8.74 4.84 1.20
C TYR A 126 8.90 4.28 -0.21
N GLU A 127 7.87 4.41 -1.06
CA GLU A 127 7.99 4.07 -2.49
C GLU A 127 9.13 4.86 -3.14
N ARG A 128 9.20 6.17 -2.86
CA ARG A 128 10.27 7.03 -3.36
C ARG A 128 11.65 6.62 -2.82
N GLN A 129 11.75 6.31 -1.53
CA GLN A 129 13.01 5.84 -0.92
C GLN A 129 13.54 4.59 -1.62
N VAL A 130 12.67 3.64 -1.96
CA VAL A 130 13.03 2.44 -2.73
C VAL A 130 13.49 2.81 -4.15
N LEU A 131 12.74 3.67 -4.84
CA LEU A 131 13.08 4.11 -6.19
C LEU A 131 14.40 4.88 -6.25
N ASP A 132 14.70 5.72 -5.26
CA ASP A 132 15.95 6.47 -5.19
C ASP A 132 17.17 5.52 -5.12
N VAL A 133 17.07 4.42 -4.38
CA VAL A 133 18.11 3.37 -4.36
C VAL A 133 18.25 2.71 -5.73
N VAL A 134 17.13 2.33 -6.35
CA VAL A 134 17.15 1.73 -7.71
C VAL A 134 17.81 2.67 -8.71
N ILE A 135 17.47 3.96 -8.70
CA ILE A 135 18.03 4.98 -9.61
C ILE A 135 19.52 5.20 -9.34
N LYS A 136 19.92 5.28 -8.06
CA LYS A 136 21.30 5.51 -7.64
C LYS A 136 22.25 4.43 -8.15
N HIS A 137 21.80 3.18 -8.16
CA HIS A 137 22.61 2.01 -8.55
C HIS A 137 22.44 1.57 -10.00
N SER A 138 21.45 2.11 -10.71
CA SER A 138 21.23 1.80 -12.12
C SER A 138 22.01 2.71 -13.04
N ASP A 139 22.37 2.21 -14.22
CA ASP A 139 22.84 3.06 -15.32
C ASP A 139 21.70 3.98 -15.78
N ARG A 140 21.89 5.30 -15.63
CA ARG A 140 20.89 6.31 -16.00
C ARG A 140 20.55 6.28 -17.49
N ASN A 141 21.49 5.90 -18.35
CA ASN A 141 21.24 5.76 -19.79
C ASN A 141 20.34 4.56 -20.10
N ASN A 142 20.23 3.61 -19.17
CA ASN A 142 19.38 2.45 -19.29
C ASN A 142 17.98 2.67 -18.71
N ILE A 143 17.71 3.80 -18.04
CA ILE A 143 16.39 4.14 -17.50
C ILE A 143 15.59 4.89 -18.57
N ALA A 144 14.47 4.31 -18.98
CA ALA A 144 13.57 4.91 -19.96
C ALA A 144 12.53 5.83 -19.30
N LEU A 145 11.94 5.39 -18.19
CA LEU A 145 10.88 6.11 -17.50
C LEU A 145 10.88 5.81 -16.00
N LEU A 146 10.57 6.84 -15.21
CA LEU A 146 10.29 6.73 -13.78
C LEU A 146 8.79 6.93 -13.55
N LEU A 147 8.15 5.92 -12.97
CA LEU A 147 6.75 5.98 -12.53
C LEU A 147 6.69 5.93 -11.00
N HIS A 148 5.51 6.11 -10.42
CA HIS A 148 5.34 6.19 -8.96
C HIS A 148 5.74 4.91 -8.22
N ASP A 149 5.48 3.75 -8.81
CA ASP A 149 5.68 2.43 -8.22
C ASP A 149 6.51 1.49 -9.11
N CYS A 150 7.07 1.98 -10.23
CA CYS A 150 7.94 1.17 -11.08
C CYS A 150 8.99 2.00 -11.84
N VAL A 151 10.00 1.29 -12.34
CA VAL A 151 11.04 1.83 -13.23
C VAL A 151 11.04 1.04 -14.52
N VAL A 152 11.05 1.76 -15.65
CA VAL A 152 11.16 1.15 -16.98
C VAL A 152 12.60 1.25 -17.45
N PHE A 153 13.16 0.12 -17.88
CA PHE A 153 14.52 0.04 -18.41
C PHE A 153 14.52 -0.32 -19.89
N TYR A 154 15.47 0.21 -20.66
CA TYR A 154 15.67 -0.17 -22.07
C TYR A 154 16.17 -1.62 -22.18
N ASN A 155 17.11 -2.00 -21.33
CA ASN A 155 17.68 -3.33 -21.26
C ASN A 155 17.19 -4.09 -20.04
N LYS A 156 17.25 -5.43 -20.13
CA LYS A 156 16.85 -6.31 -19.04
C LYS A 156 17.71 -6.08 -17.79
N VAL A 157 17.05 -5.77 -16.68
CA VAL A 157 17.66 -5.69 -15.34
C VAL A 157 17.24 -6.91 -14.52
N SER A 158 18.13 -7.40 -13.66
CA SER A 158 17.86 -8.53 -12.79
C SER A 158 16.97 -8.11 -11.61
N PRO A 159 15.76 -8.68 -11.43
CA PRO A 159 14.90 -8.36 -10.29
C PRO A 159 15.54 -8.73 -8.94
N ASN A 160 16.29 -9.85 -8.89
CA ASN A 160 16.98 -10.28 -7.67
C ASN A 160 18.03 -9.25 -7.24
N TRP A 161 18.78 -8.72 -8.21
CA TRP A 161 19.76 -7.67 -7.92
C TRP A 161 19.08 -6.40 -7.37
N LEU A 162 17.94 -6.00 -7.94
CA LEU A 162 17.15 -4.87 -7.41
C LEU A 162 16.68 -5.12 -5.97
N SER A 163 16.18 -6.33 -5.68
CA SER A 163 15.81 -6.75 -4.33
C SER A 163 16.99 -6.66 -3.36
N ASP A 164 18.17 -7.13 -3.76
CA ASP A 164 19.37 -7.14 -2.93
C ASP A 164 19.84 -5.72 -2.58
N ILE A 165 19.97 -4.82 -3.56
CA ILE A 165 20.42 -3.45 -3.31
C ILE A 165 19.44 -2.66 -2.43
N VAL A 166 18.12 -2.88 -2.62
CA VAL A 166 17.09 -2.21 -1.82
C VAL A 166 17.13 -2.71 -0.40
N LYS A 167 17.28 -4.03 -0.19
CA LYS A 167 17.43 -4.60 1.15
C LYS A 167 18.69 -4.10 1.85
N GLN A 168 19.81 -3.99 1.13
CA GLN A 168 21.07 -3.49 1.67
C GLN A 168 21.00 -2.03 2.10
N GLU A 169 20.43 -1.14 1.29
CA GLU A 169 20.42 0.30 1.60
C GLU A 169 19.24 0.76 2.46
N THR A 170 18.07 0.12 2.33
CA THR A 170 16.85 0.56 3.02
C THR A 170 16.42 -0.38 4.14
N GLY A 171 16.93 -1.61 4.18
CA GLY A 171 16.44 -2.67 5.06
C GLY A 171 15.08 -3.25 4.65
N PHE A 172 14.48 -2.81 3.55
CA PHE A 172 13.23 -3.39 3.05
C PHE A 172 13.48 -4.67 2.27
N ASP A 173 12.87 -5.77 2.74
CA ASP A 173 12.84 -7.05 2.05
C ASP A 173 11.69 -7.05 1.03
N LEU A 174 11.99 -6.68 -0.22
CA LEU A 174 11.02 -6.52 -1.31
C LEU A 174 11.35 -7.43 -2.49
N GLU A 175 10.32 -7.91 -3.16
CA GLU A 175 10.43 -8.68 -4.40
C GLU A 175 9.98 -7.81 -5.58
N PHE A 176 10.82 -7.74 -6.62
CA PHE A 176 10.49 -7.05 -7.86
C PHE A 176 9.89 -8.02 -8.89
N SER A 177 8.72 -7.70 -9.42
CA SER A 177 8.16 -8.38 -10.59
C SER A 177 8.57 -7.66 -11.87
N LYS A 178 8.67 -8.41 -12.97
CA LYS A 178 8.96 -7.87 -14.31
C LYS A 178 7.77 -8.08 -15.23
N GLU A 179 7.43 -7.04 -15.97
CA GLU A 179 6.45 -7.09 -17.05
C GLU A 179 7.08 -6.51 -18.32
N LYS A 180 6.69 -7.02 -19.50
CA LYS A 180 7.13 -6.44 -20.76
C LYS A 180 6.27 -5.22 -21.05
N TYR A 181 6.92 -4.09 -21.25
CA TYR A 181 6.32 -2.82 -21.67
C TYR A 181 6.48 -2.65 -23.18
#